data_AF-A0A921MPY9-F1
#
_entry.id   AF-A0A921MPY9-F1
#
_cell.length_a   1.000
_cell.length_b   1.000
_cell.length_c   1.000
_cell.angle_alpha   90.00
_cell.angle_beta   90.00
_cell.angle_gamma   90.00
#
_symmetry.space_group_name_H-M   'P 1'
#
loop_
_entity.id
_entity.type
_entity.pdbx_description
1 polymer ?
#
loop_
_entity_poly.entity_id
_entity_poly.type
_entity_poly.pdbx_seq_one_letter_code
_entity_poly.pdbx_strand_id
1 'polypeptide(L)'
;MSNEFYIMLTIAVVSGGIWIYKKSKSAIGTVRKLRRAFKTVCLNPRSTLTDEQCRKLAVGALYASQQGAYQNSLETGIRSELPKILGEWWGITCRAEAVEELQYLCEKGYRYYFPFVWQAFLLADPKQQDEVFQQNMTSQEDYDKITVQLQNLQDTFDELLACKVIAGKDDLRRYGVTGWDAGRICFLARACCEMGYITESEAWHYVDVANELARSELSSWRELGLSYVIGRSLWGGKRAYNSVMKDTADKLLVDANSPWVKYPW
;
A
#
# COMPACT_ATOMS: atom_id res chain seq x y z
N MET A 1 -41.19 18.55 43.64
CA MET A 1 -40.76 17.65 42.54
C MET A 1 -39.78 16.65 43.13
N SER A 2 -39.91 15.36 42.81
CA SER A 2 -39.11 14.30 43.44
C SER A 2 -37.67 14.27 42.92
N ASN A 3 -36.73 13.82 43.75
CA ASN A 3 -35.32 13.63 43.35
C ASN A 3 -35.20 12.69 42.13
N GLU A 4 -36.11 11.73 41.98
CA GLU A 4 -36.18 10.84 40.83
C GLU A 4 -36.41 11.57 39.50
N PHE A 5 -37.21 12.66 39.50
CA PHE A 5 -37.45 13.46 38.30
C PHE A 5 -36.16 14.14 37.80
N TYR A 6 -35.36 14.68 38.72
CA TYR A 6 -34.08 15.31 38.38
C TYR A 6 -33.01 14.31 37.95
N ILE A 7 -33.00 13.10 38.54
CA ILE A 7 -32.10 12.01 38.14
C ILE A 7 -32.43 11.55 36.71
N MET A 8 -33.70 11.31 36.41
CA MET A 8 -34.14 10.87 35.08
C MET A 8 -33.90 11.93 33.99
N LEU A 9 -34.10 13.21 34.31
CA LEU A 9 -33.78 14.32 33.40
C LEU A 9 -32.28 14.38 33.12
N THR A 10 -31.43 14.18 34.13
CA THR A 10 -29.96 14.18 33.98
C THR A 10 -29.49 13.02 33.10
N ILE A 11 -30.01 11.81 33.31
CA ILE A 11 -29.69 10.63 32.48
C ILE A 11 -30.12 10.86 31.02
N ALA A 12 -31.29 11.44 30.78
CA ALA A 12 -31.78 11.73 29.43
C ALA A 12 -30.90 12.77 28.71
N VAL A 13 -30.48 13.83 29.41
CA VAL A 13 -29.58 14.86 28.84
C VAL A 13 -28.19 14.30 28.54
N VAL A 14 -27.62 13.50 29.45
CA VAL A 14 -26.30 12.86 29.24
C VAL A 14 -26.36 11.85 28.09
N SER A 15 -27.40 11.01 28.04
CA SER A 15 -27.57 10.01 26.97
C SER A 15 -27.81 10.67 25.61
N GLY A 16 -28.64 11.72 25.56
CA GLY A 16 -28.87 12.54 24.36
C GLY A 16 -27.62 13.26 23.89
N GLY A 17 -26.83 13.83 24.81
CA GLY A 17 -25.54 14.46 24.53
C GLY A 17 -24.51 13.47 23.96
N ILE A 18 -24.41 12.27 24.53
CA ILE A 18 -23.55 11.20 24.02
C ILE A 18 -23.99 10.75 22.62
N TRP A 19 -25.29 10.64 22.37
CA TRP A 19 -25.81 10.27 21.05
C TRP A 19 -25.55 11.35 19.99
N ILE A 20 -25.82 12.62 20.30
CA ILE A 20 -25.50 13.75 19.42
C ILE A 20 -23.99 13.83 19.17
N TYR A 21 -23.16 13.64 20.19
CA TYR A 21 -21.69 13.60 20.07
C TYR A 21 -21.22 12.43 19.19
N LYS A 22 -21.77 11.23 19.36
CA LYS A 22 -21.45 10.07 18.50
C LYS A 22 -21.90 10.30 17.05
N LYS A 23 -23.09 10.86 16.83
CA LYS A 23 -23.63 11.16 15.49
C LYS A 23 -22.85 12.26 14.77
N SER A 24 -22.46 13.32 15.50
CA SER A 24 -21.62 14.41 14.97
C SER A 24 -20.19 13.95 14.71
N LYS A 25 -19.58 13.13 15.58
CA LYS A 25 -18.26 12.51 15.33
C LYS A 25 -18.30 11.56 14.14
N SER A 26 -19.37 10.79 13.97
CA SER A 26 -19.61 9.92 12.80
C SER A 26 -19.72 10.75 11.51
N ALA A 27 -20.55 11.80 11.49
CA ALA A 27 -20.69 12.68 10.34
C ALA A 27 -19.38 13.41 9.97
N ILE A 28 -18.64 13.91 10.96
CA ILE A 28 -17.31 14.51 10.77
C ILE A 28 -16.31 13.47 10.23
N GLY A 29 -16.38 12.24 10.72
CA GLY A 29 -15.60 11.10 10.23
C GLY A 29 -15.89 10.81 8.76
N THR A 30 -17.17 10.74 8.37
CA THR A 30 -17.61 10.53 6.98
C THR A 30 -17.16 11.65 6.06
N VAL A 31 -17.29 12.92 6.47
CA VAL A 31 -16.83 14.08 5.68
C VAL A 31 -15.30 14.10 5.55
N ARG A 32 -14.55 13.79 6.61
CA ARG A 32 -13.08 13.67 6.54
C ARG A 32 -12.64 12.51 5.67
N LYS A 33 -13.35 11.38 5.72
CA LYS A 33 -13.11 10.21 4.87
C LYS A 33 -13.32 10.53 3.39
N LEU A 34 -14.44 11.16 3.06
CA LEU A 34 -14.72 11.63 1.69
C LEU A 34 -13.66 12.65 1.23
N ARG A 35 -13.30 13.63 2.06
CA ARG A 35 -12.28 14.64 1.71
C ARG A 35 -10.88 14.05 1.51
N ARG A 36 -10.51 12.98 2.24
CA ARG A 36 -9.22 12.29 2.08
C ARG A 36 -9.20 11.36 0.88
N ALA A 37 -10.32 10.72 0.56
CA ALA A 37 -10.43 9.87 -0.63
C ALA A 37 -10.13 10.63 -1.95
N PHE A 38 -10.27 11.96 -1.96
CA PHE A 38 -9.94 12.82 -3.11
C PHE A 38 -8.56 13.50 -3.04
N LYS A 39 -7.75 13.25 -2.00
CA LYS A 39 -6.42 13.87 -1.84
C LYS A 39 -5.30 12.86 -2.08
N THR A 40 -4.50 13.11 -3.12
CA THR A 40 -3.27 12.35 -3.38
C THR A 40 -2.20 12.56 -2.30
N VAL A 41 -2.08 13.78 -1.78
CA VAL A 41 -1.16 14.09 -0.67
C VAL A 41 -1.95 14.30 0.62
N CYS A 42 -1.66 13.46 1.62
CA CYS A 42 -2.28 13.50 2.93
C CYS A 42 -1.18 13.52 3.99
N LEU A 43 -1.01 14.67 4.65
CA LEU A 43 -0.02 14.85 5.71
C LEU A 43 -0.69 14.95 7.08
N ASN A 44 -0.09 14.33 8.08
CA ASN A 44 -0.38 14.53 9.49
C ASN A 44 0.26 15.85 9.94
N PRO A 45 -0.54 16.88 10.32
CA PRO A 45 -0.02 18.16 10.78
C PRO A 45 0.64 18.07 12.16
N ARG A 46 0.47 16.95 12.87
CA ARG A 46 1.06 16.70 14.20
C ARG A 46 2.26 15.76 14.15
N SER A 47 2.77 15.44 12.96
CA SER A 47 3.95 14.59 12.87
C SER A 47 5.15 15.28 13.53
N THR A 48 5.88 14.51 14.33
CA THR A 48 7.13 14.92 14.99
C THR A 48 8.32 14.14 14.45
N LEU A 49 8.13 13.41 13.35
CA LEU A 49 9.18 12.60 12.74
C LEU A 49 10.26 13.50 12.14
N THR A 50 11.50 13.02 12.20
CA THR A 50 12.63 13.66 11.50
C THR A 50 12.46 13.57 9.98
N ASP A 51 13.16 14.42 9.24
CA ASP A 51 13.16 14.38 7.77
C ASP A 51 13.62 13.02 7.25
N GLU A 52 14.60 12.40 7.91
CA GLU A 52 15.10 11.07 7.56
C GLU A 52 14.03 9.98 7.73
N GLN A 53 13.30 10.01 8.85
CA GLN A 53 12.17 9.12 9.06
C GLN A 53 11.06 9.35 8.03
N CYS A 54 10.77 10.60 7.69
CA CYS A 54 9.76 10.92 6.67
C CYS A 54 10.18 10.45 5.28
N ARG A 55 11.47 10.56 4.94
CA ARG A 55 12.05 10.07 3.68
C ARG A 55 11.90 8.55 3.55
N LYS A 56 12.17 7.80 4.61
CA LYS A 56 11.95 6.34 4.63
C LYS A 56 10.47 5.98 4.48
N LEU A 57 9.58 6.69 5.17
CA LEU A 57 8.13 6.51 5.01
C LEU A 57 7.61 6.87 3.61
N ALA A 58 8.32 7.73 2.88
CA ALA A 58 7.95 8.14 1.52
C ALA A 58 7.95 6.98 0.52
N VAL A 59 8.66 5.88 0.81
CA VAL A 59 8.60 4.62 0.05
C VAL A 59 7.18 4.06 0.00
N GLY A 60 6.41 4.19 1.09
CA GLY A 60 5.01 3.79 1.18
C GLY A 60 4.00 4.82 0.69
N ALA A 61 4.44 5.95 0.10
CA ALA A 61 3.55 7.08 -0.17
C ALA A 61 2.42 6.77 -1.17
N LEU A 62 2.67 5.91 -2.15
CA LEU A 62 1.65 5.48 -3.12
C LEU A 62 0.56 4.64 -2.48
N TYR A 63 0.93 3.63 -1.70
CA TYR A 63 -0.04 2.81 -0.98
C TYR A 63 -0.82 3.67 0.03
N ALA A 64 -0.12 4.56 0.75
CA ALA A 64 -0.78 5.50 1.66
C ALA A 64 -1.78 6.41 0.92
N SER A 65 -1.42 6.95 -0.24
CA SER A 65 -2.34 7.74 -1.08
C SER A 65 -3.55 6.91 -1.53
N GLN A 66 -3.36 5.65 -1.91
CA GLN A 66 -4.44 4.76 -2.32
C GLN A 66 -5.50 4.62 -1.22
N GLN A 67 -5.06 4.53 0.04
CA GLN A 67 -5.94 4.33 1.19
C GLN A 67 -6.41 5.66 1.83
N GLY A 68 -5.92 6.81 1.35
CA GLY A 68 -6.16 8.12 1.98
C GLY A 68 -5.47 8.27 3.34
N ALA A 69 -4.41 7.49 3.59
CA ALA A 69 -3.62 7.50 4.81
C ALA A 69 -2.57 8.62 4.80
N TYR A 70 -2.11 9.01 5.98
CA TYR A 70 -1.01 9.95 6.12
C TYR A 70 0.29 9.41 5.51
N GLN A 71 1.14 10.31 5.00
CA GLN A 71 2.40 9.93 4.33
C GLN A 71 3.66 10.33 5.13
N ASN A 72 3.50 11.10 6.21
CA ASN A 72 4.62 11.63 7.01
C ASN A 72 4.53 11.25 8.51
N SER A 73 3.79 10.21 8.88
CA SER A 73 3.69 9.72 10.26
C SER A 73 3.50 8.21 10.32
N LEU A 74 3.90 7.56 11.41
CA LEU A 74 3.56 6.15 11.64
C LEU A 74 2.04 5.95 11.71
N GLU A 75 1.33 6.78 12.48
CA GLU A 75 -0.13 6.83 12.45
C GLU A 75 -0.62 6.99 11.00
N THR A 76 -1.50 6.10 10.55
CA THR A 76 -2.09 6.10 9.21
C THR A 76 -3.20 7.14 9.10
N GLY A 77 -3.82 7.51 10.23
CA GLY A 77 -4.97 8.41 10.28
C GLY A 77 -6.27 7.75 9.81
N ILE A 78 -6.24 6.46 9.45
CA ILE A 78 -7.38 5.69 8.95
C ILE A 78 -7.66 4.46 9.81
N ARG A 79 -7.41 4.55 11.14
CA ARG A 79 -7.60 3.44 12.10
C ARG A 79 -8.91 2.66 11.92
N SER A 80 -10.01 3.35 11.63
CA SER A 80 -11.33 2.73 11.45
C SER A 80 -11.43 1.83 10.21
N GLU A 81 -10.56 2.03 9.22
CA GLU A 81 -10.51 1.24 7.99
C GLU A 81 -9.52 0.07 8.09
N LEU A 82 -8.60 0.09 9.06
CA LEU A 82 -7.57 -0.92 9.20
C LEU A 82 -8.12 -2.34 9.43
N PRO A 83 -9.23 -2.59 10.17
CA PRO A 83 -9.81 -3.93 10.26
C PRO A 83 -10.21 -4.51 8.90
N LYS A 84 -10.70 -3.67 7.99
CA LYS A 84 -11.02 -4.08 6.62
C LYS A 84 -9.76 -4.33 5.81
N ILE A 85 -8.81 -3.40 5.86
CA ILE A 85 -7.57 -3.51 5.08
C ILE A 85 -6.77 -4.73 5.56
N LEU A 86 -6.43 -4.79 6.85
CA LEU A 86 -5.63 -5.86 7.42
C LEU A 86 -6.39 -7.19 7.46
N GLY A 87 -7.61 -7.20 8.01
CA GLY A 87 -8.36 -8.44 8.22
C GLY A 87 -8.94 -9.01 6.92
N GLU A 88 -9.74 -8.24 6.17
CA GLU A 88 -10.44 -8.77 4.99
C GLU A 88 -9.51 -8.94 3.77
N TRP A 89 -8.54 -8.05 3.55
CA TRP A 89 -7.71 -8.10 2.34
C TRP A 89 -6.38 -8.82 2.54
N TRP A 90 -5.82 -8.77 3.74
CA TRP A 90 -4.52 -9.35 4.05
C TRP A 90 -4.61 -10.55 5.00
N GLY A 91 -5.77 -10.85 5.59
CA GLY A 91 -5.90 -11.94 6.56
C GLY A 91 -5.20 -11.68 7.90
N ILE A 92 -4.83 -10.43 8.19
CA ILE A 92 -4.09 -10.05 9.40
C ILE A 92 -5.07 -9.56 10.48
N THR A 93 -5.22 -10.36 11.53
CA THR A 93 -6.06 -10.06 12.70
C THR A 93 -5.30 -10.13 14.02
N CYS A 94 -4.08 -10.67 14.00
CA CYS A 94 -3.23 -10.81 15.17
C CYS A 94 -1.73 -10.59 14.87
N ARG A 95 -0.90 -10.65 15.91
CA ARG A 95 0.56 -10.49 15.81
C ARG A 95 1.23 -11.57 14.95
N ALA A 96 0.83 -12.83 15.10
CA ALA A 96 1.47 -13.93 14.37
C ALA A 96 1.31 -13.74 12.85
N GLU A 97 0.08 -13.51 12.40
CA GLU A 97 -0.25 -13.22 11.00
C GLU A 97 0.45 -11.95 10.49
N ALA A 98 0.52 -10.90 11.32
CA ALA A 98 1.21 -9.67 10.95
C ALA A 98 2.71 -9.89 10.68
N VAL A 99 3.38 -10.66 11.54
CA VAL A 99 4.82 -10.98 11.39
C VAL A 99 5.04 -11.88 10.18
N GLU A 100 4.20 -12.91 10.00
CA GLU A 100 4.26 -13.83 8.87
C GLU A 100 4.12 -13.11 7.53
N GLU A 101 3.09 -12.27 7.36
CA GLU A 101 2.85 -11.54 6.12
C GLU A 101 3.95 -10.50 5.83
N LEU A 102 4.45 -9.81 6.86
CA LEU A 102 5.56 -8.86 6.68
C LEU A 102 6.86 -9.58 6.30
N GLN A 103 7.15 -10.75 6.90
CA GLN A 103 8.29 -11.57 6.52
C GLN A 103 8.16 -12.10 5.10
N TYR A 104 6.98 -12.62 4.71
CA TYR A 104 6.71 -13.05 3.34
C TYR A 104 6.97 -11.94 2.32
N LEU A 105 6.52 -10.72 2.60
CA LEU A 105 6.80 -9.59 1.72
C LEU A 105 8.27 -9.21 1.67
N CYS A 106 9.00 -9.29 2.79
CA CYS A 106 10.43 -9.00 2.83
C CYS A 106 11.25 -10.02 2.03
N GLU A 107 10.93 -11.31 2.15
CA GLU A 107 11.73 -12.40 1.59
C GLU A 107 11.33 -12.78 0.16
N LYS A 108 10.02 -12.79 -0.13
CA LYS A 108 9.48 -13.19 -1.43
C LYS A 108 8.84 -12.01 -2.16
N GLY A 109 7.62 -11.67 -1.76
CA GLY A 109 6.78 -10.72 -2.49
C GLY A 109 6.63 -11.06 -3.98
N TYR A 110 6.34 -10.05 -4.79
CA TYR A 110 6.24 -10.20 -6.25
C TYR A 110 7.62 -10.29 -6.90
N ARG A 111 8.65 -9.74 -6.25
CA ARG A 111 10.06 -9.82 -6.71
C ARG A 111 10.56 -11.25 -6.87
N TYR A 112 10.10 -12.19 -6.04
CA TYR A 112 10.47 -13.61 -6.16
C TYR A 112 10.02 -14.22 -7.49
N TYR A 113 8.81 -13.89 -7.95
CA TYR A 113 8.23 -14.46 -9.17
C TYR A 113 8.67 -13.70 -10.44
N PHE A 114 8.91 -12.39 -10.32
CA PHE A 114 9.06 -11.49 -11.46
C PHE A 114 10.13 -11.90 -12.49
N PRO A 115 11.33 -12.38 -12.12
CA PRO A 115 12.33 -12.82 -13.11
C PRO A 115 11.80 -13.92 -14.04
N PHE A 116 11.01 -14.84 -13.51
CA PHE A 116 10.41 -15.95 -14.25
C PHE A 116 9.16 -15.52 -15.02
N VAL A 117 8.36 -14.60 -14.47
CA VAL A 117 7.26 -13.95 -15.21
C VAL A 117 7.81 -13.23 -16.43
N TRP A 118 8.90 -12.46 -16.28
CA TRP A 118 9.57 -11.78 -17.37
C TRP A 118 10.09 -12.76 -18.43
N GLN A 119 10.76 -13.84 -18.00
CA GLN A 119 11.25 -14.88 -18.91
C GLN A 119 10.10 -15.49 -19.72
N ALA A 120 9.01 -15.89 -19.05
CA ALA A 120 7.84 -16.47 -19.71
C ALA A 120 7.14 -15.47 -20.64
N PHE A 121 7.05 -14.19 -20.26
CA PHE A 121 6.45 -13.14 -21.07
C PHE A 121 7.16 -12.90 -22.41
N LEU A 122 8.45 -13.23 -22.51
CA LEU A 122 9.20 -13.16 -23.76
C LEU A 122 8.95 -14.36 -24.69
N LEU A 123 8.42 -15.46 -24.17
CA LEU A 123 8.12 -16.67 -24.94
C LEU A 123 6.74 -16.57 -25.59
N ALA A 124 6.63 -17.07 -26.81
CA ALA A 124 5.36 -17.12 -27.54
C ALA A 124 4.57 -18.42 -27.30
N ASP A 125 5.25 -19.51 -26.94
CA ASP A 125 4.63 -20.82 -26.74
C ASP A 125 4.21 -21.01 -25.27
N PRO A 126 2.90 -21.20 -24.98
CA PRO A 126 2.41 -21.47 -23.63
C PRO A 126 3.05 -22.70 -22.97
N LYS A 127 3.48 -23.71 -23.73
CA LYS A 127 4.18 -24.88 -23.16
C LYS A 127 5.54 -24.50 -22.59
N GLN A 128 6.29 -23.67 -23.30
CA GLN A 128 7.59 -23.18 -22.83
C GLN A 128 7.42 -22.22 -21.63
N GLN A 129 6.34 -21.45 -21.61
CA GLN A 129 5.99 -20.61 -20.45
C GLN A 129 5.73 -21.48 -19.20
N ASP A 130 4.93 -22.55 -19.36
CA ASP A 130 4.66 -23.50 -18.28
C ASP A 130 5.92 -24.23 -17.80
N GLU A 131 6.79 -24.67 -18.72
CA GLU A 131 8.07 -25.30 -18.38
C GLU A 131 8.94 -24.40 -17.48
N VAL A 132 8.99 -23.08 -17.74
CA VAL A 132 9.69 -22.12 -16.86
C VAL A 132 9.09 -22.13 -15.46
N PHE A 133 7.77 -22.21 -15.31
CA PHE A 133 7.11 -22.21 -14.00
C PHE A 133 7.31 -23.52 -13.25
N GLN A 134 7.15 -24.66 -13.93
CA GLN A 134 7.35 -25.99 -13.33
C GLN A 134 8.79 -26.18 -12.83
N GLN A 135 9.78 -25.59 -13.50
CA GLN A 135 11.18 -25.69 -13.10
C GLN A 135 11.54 -24.83 -11.89
N ASN A 136 10.80 -23.75 -11.61
CA ASN A 136 11.18 -22.74 -10.62
C ASN A 136 10.22 -22.64 -9.43
N MET A 137 8.96 -23.05 -9.56
CA MET A 137 7.97 -23.01 -8.49
C MET A 137 7.93 -24.33 -7.73
N THR A 138 8.12 -24.28 -6.41
CA THR A 138 8.23 -25.47 -5.56
C THR A 138 6.91 -25.89 -4.89
N SER A 139 5.86 -25.10 -5.04
CA SER A 139 4.54 -25.36 -4.44
C SER A 139 3.41 -24.98 -5.41
N GLN A 140 2.25 -25.60 -5.23
CA GLN A 140 1.07 -25.27 -6.04
C GLN A 140 0.65 -23.80 -5.84
N GLU A 141 0.76 -23.28 -4.61
CA GLU A 141 0.45 -21.88 -4.31
C GLU A 141 1.36 -20.91 -5.08
N ASP A 142 2.67 -21.18 -5.12
CA ASP A 142 3.63 -20.39 -5.88
C ASP A 142 3.36 -20.47 -7.39
N TYR A 143 3.00 -21.67 -7.88
CA TYR A 143 2.62 -21.89 -9.27
C TYR A 143 1.34 -21.13 -9.67
N ASP A 144 0.32 -21.12 -8.82
CA ASP A 144 -0.92 -20.38 -9.06
C ASP A 144 -0.65 -18.86 -9.07
N LYS A 145 0.15 -18.37 -8.12
CA LYS A 145 0.54 -16.95 -8.04
C LYS A 145 1.31 -16.49 -9.27
N ILE A 146 2.27 -17.26 -9.77
CA ILE A 146 3.07 -16.86 -10.92
C ILE A 146 2.26 -16.88 -12.22
N THR A 147 1.37 -17.86 -12.38
CA THR A 147 0.52 -17.99 -13.57
C THR A 147 -0.43 -16.80 -13.68
N VAL A 148 -1.04 -16.38 -12.57
CA VAL A 148 -1.89 -15.18 -12.53
C VAL A 148 -1.10 -13.92 -12.86
N GLN A 149 0.14 -13.79 -12.38
CA GLN A 149 0.98 -12.63 -12.69
C GLN A 149 1.32 -12.53 -14.18
N LEU A 150 1.64 -13.65 -14.84
CA LEU A 150 1.88 -13.66 -16.28
C LEU A 150 0.63 -13.27 -17.05
N GLN A 151 -0.52 -13.88 -16.73
CA GLN A 151 -1.79 -13.56 -17.39
C GLN A 151 -2.13 -12.07 -17.25
N ASN A 152 -2.03 -11.54 -16.03
CA ASN A 152 -2.28 -10.12 -15.77
C ASN A 152 -1.30 -9.22 -16.54
N LEU A 153 -0.01 -9.57 -16.61
CA LEU A 153 0.96 -8.80 -17.38
C LEU A 153 0.63 -8.82 -18.89
N GLN A 154 0.30 -9.98 -19.45
CA GLN A 154 -0.11 -10.11 -20.85
C GLN A 154 -1.33 -9.24 -21.16
N ASP A 155 -2.34 -9.25 -20.27
CA ASP A 155 -3.55 -8.47 -20.45
C ASP A 155 -3.32 -6.96 -20.33
N THR A 156 -2.38 -6.54 -19.48
CA THR A 156 -2.14 -5.13 -19.16
C THR A 156 -0.99 -4.49 -19.91
N PHE A 157 -0.24 -5.23 -20.71
CA PHE A 157 0.92 -4.71 -21.42
C PHE A 157 0.60 -3.45 -22.25
N ASP A 158 -0.47 -3.49 -23.05
CA ASP A 158 -0.91 -2.34 -23.85
C ASP A 158 -1.42 -1.18 -22.98
N GLU A 159 -2.02 -1.47 -21.82
CA GLU A 159 -2.43 -0.45 -20.86
C GLU A 159 -1.21 0.28 -20.27
N LEU A 160 -0.17 -0.47 -19.90
CA LEU A 160 1.07 0.08 -19.34
C LEU A 160 1.80 0.98 -20.35
N LEU A 161 1.75 0.64 -21.65
CA LEU A 161 2.20 1.50 -22.73
C LEU A 161 1.33 2.76 -22.86
N ALA A 162 0.01 2.60 -22.91
CA ALA A 162 -0.93 3.70 -23.10
C ALA A 162 -0.86 4.74 -21.99
N CYS A 163 -0.72 4.31 -20.73
CA CYS A 163 -0.57 5.21 -19.58
C CYS A 163 0.89 5.63 -19.32
N LYS A 164 1.83 5.27 -20.20
CA LYS A 164 3.25 5.67 -20.14
C LYS A 164 3.93 5.25 -18.83
N VAL A 165 3.56 4.07 -18.32
CA VAL A 165 4.31 3.40 -17.25
C VAL A 165 5.59 2.79 -17.84
N ILE A 166 5.48 2.24 -19.05
CA ILE A 166 6.59 1.72 -19.85
C ILE A 166 6.54 2.34 -21.25
N ALA A 167 7.69 2.48 -21.90
CA ALA A 167 7.82 2.82 -23.31
C ALA A 167 8.01 1.57 -24.19
N GLY A 168 8.43 0.46 -23.60
CA GLY A 168 8.65 -0.81 -24.27
C GLY A 168 8.86 -1.95 -23.28
N LYS A 169 9.06 -3.17 -23.78
CA LYS A 169 9.24 -4.37 -22.93
C LYS A 169 10.43 -4.25 -21.97
N ASP A 170 11.53 -3.65 -22.41
CA ASP A 170 12.75 -3.55 -21.60
C ASP A 170 12.56 -2.72 -20.32
N ASP A 171 11.59 -1.79 -20.31
CA ASP A 171 11.24 -1.03 -19.11
C ASP A 171 10.64 -1.91 -18.00
N LEU A 172 10.00 -3.04 -18.36
CA LEU A 172 9.51 -4.01 -17.37
C LEU A 172 10.70 -4.58 -16.57
N ARG A 173 11.76 -4.98 -17.27
CA ARG A 173 12.99 -5.48 -16.61
C ARG A 173 13.71 -4.38 -15.86
N ARG A 174 13.77 -3.16 -16.42
CA ARG A 174 14.45 -2.01 -15.81
C ARG A 174 13.81 -1.58 -14.49
N TYR A 175 12.49 -1.38 -14.46
CA TYR A 175 11.81 -0.88 -13.27
C TYR A 175 11.38 -2.00 -12.33
N GLY A 176 11.17 -3.22 -12.84
CA GLY A 176 10.76 -4.37 -12.06
C GLY A 176 9.49 -4.12 -11.25
N VAL A 177 9.39 -4.78 -10.09
CA VAL A 177 8.24 -4.69 -9.18
C VAL A 177 8.62 -4.38 -7.74
N THR A 178 9.88 -4.02 -7.48
CA THR A 178 10.40 -3.74 -6.14
C THR A 178 9.64 -2.62 -5.44
N GLY A 179 9.24 -1.58 -6.17
CA GLY A 179 8.46 -0.47 -5.62
C GLY A 179 7.10 -0.94 -5.06
N TRP A 180 6.46 -1.92 -5.70
CA TRP A 180 5.18 -2.49 -5.26
C TRP A 180 5.31 -3.19 -3.91
N ASP A 181 6.32 -4.04 -3.77
CA ASP A 181 6.57 -4.77 -2.54
C ASP A 181 7.05 -3.84 -1.41
N ALA A 182 8.03 -2.97 -1.69
CA ALA A 182 8.55 -2.01 -0.71
C ALA A 182 7.45 -1.07 -0.18
N GLY A 183 6.59 -0.57 -1.07
CA GLY A 183 5.46 0.26 -0.66
C GLY A 183 4.45 -0.48 0.24
N ARG A 184 4.23 -1.78 0.00
CA ARG A 184 3.35 -2.63 0.81
C ARG A 184 3.93 -2.95 2.18
N ILE A 185 5.21 -3.30 2.25
CA ILE A 185 5.93 -3.52 3.52
C ILE A 185 5.83 -2.26 4.39
N CYS A 186 6.20 -1.11 3.83
CA CYS A 186 6.18 0.17 4.55
C CYS A 186 4.78 0.51 5.09
N PHE A 187 3.74 0.35 4.26
CA PHE A 187 2.36 0.65 4.68
C PHE A 187 1.83 -0.34 5.73
N LEU A 188 2.02 -1.65 5.51
CA LEU A 188 1.52 -2.67 6.43
C LEU A 188 2.19 -2.60 7.80
N ALA A 189 3.49 -2.36 7.86
CA ALA A 189 4.21 -2.20 9.13
C ALA A 189 3.56 -1.11 10.00
N ARG A 190 3.20 0.02 9.39
CA ARG A 190 2.51 1.13 10.06
C ARG A 190 1.10 0.76 10.51
N ALA A 191 0.33 0.11 9.63
CA ALA A 191 -1.03 -0.31 9.93
C ALA A 191 -1.08 -1.34 11.08
N CYS A 192 -0.20 -2.35 11.03
CA CYS A 192 -0.04 -3.35 12.09
C CYS A 192 0.40 -2.71 13.42
N CYS A 193 1.31 -1.73 13.38
CA CYS A 193 1.71 -0.97 14.56
C CYS A 193 0.54 -0.21 15.18
N GLU A 194 -0.27 0.47 14.36
CA GLU A 194 -1.41 1.26 14.84
C GLU A 194 -2.50 0.38 15.46
N MET A 195 -2.65 -0.85 14.97
CA MET A 195 -3.55 -1.87 15.53
C MET A 195 -2.96 -2.61 16.74
N GLY A 196 -1.68 -2.39 17.08
CA GLY A 196 -1.01 -3.01 18.22
C GLY A 196 -0.57 -4.46 17.98
N TYR A 197 -0.49 -4.91 16.73
CA TYR A 197 0.01 -6.25 16.37
C TYR A 197 1.53 -6.34 16.43
N ILE A 198 2.21 -5.24 16.11
CA ILE A 198 3.65 -5.07 16.26
C ILE A 198 3.97 -3.80 17.03
N THR A 199 5.16 -3.74 17.61
CA THR A 199 5.67 -2.55 18.30
C THR A 199 6.13 -1.50 17.30
N GLU A 200 6.30 -0.26 17.78
CA GLU A 200 6.87 0.82 16.97
C GLU A 200 8.28 0.51 16.47
N SER A 201 9.12 -0.13 17.30
CA SER A 201 10.48 -0.53 16.90
C SER A 201 10.47 -1.55 15.76
N GLU A 202 9.56 -2.52 15.81
CA GLU A 202 9.38 -3.51 14.73
C GLU A 202 8.87 -2.84 13.46
N ALA A 203 7.93 -1.90 13.58
CA ALA A 203 7.43 -1.15 12.44
C ALA A 203 8.53 -0.36 11.74
N TRP A 204 9.40 0.31 12.50
CA TRP A 204 10.55 1.02 11.95
C TRP A 204 11.55 0.08 11.29
N HIS A 205 11.81 -1.10 11.87
CA HIS A 205 12.66 -2.11 11.24
C HIS A 205 12.13 -2.51 9.85
N TYR A 206 10.84 -2.80 9.71
CA TYR A 206 10.26 -3.11 8.40
C TYR A 206 10.26 -1.91 7.43
N VAL A 207 10.09 -0.69 7.93
CA VAL A 207 10.23 0.54 7.12
C VAL A 207 11.67 0.70 6.61
N ASP A 208 12.67 0.38 7.44
CA ASP A 208 14.07 0.39 7.04
C ASP A 208 14.35 -0.65 5.96
N VAL A 209 13.88 -1.89 6.15
CA VAL A 209 13.97 -2.96 5.13
C VAL A 209 13.33 -2.51 3.82
N ALA A 210 12.11 -1.95 3.86
CA ALA A 210 11.44 -1.44 2.67
C ALA A 210 12.25 -0.34 1.96
N ASN A 211 12.86 0.56 2.72
CA ASN A 211 13.69 1.63 2.20
C ASN A 211 14.98 1.10 1.58
N GLU A 212 15.71 0.23 2.26
CA GLU A 212 16.94 -0.38 1.72
C GLU A 212 16.67 -1.12 0.41
N LEU A 213 15.60 -1.89 0.40
CA LEU A 213 15.15 -2.67 -0.75
C LEU A 213 14.72 -1.82 -1.94
N ALA A 214 14.05 -0.69 -1.68
CA ALA A 214 13.75 0.26 -2.75
C ALA A 214 15.02 0.94 -3.29
N ARG A 215 15.96 1.29 -2.41
CA ARG A 215 17.20 1.99 -2.78
C ARG A 215 18.24 1.12 -3.46
N SER A 216 18.25 -0.18 -3.20
CA SER A 216 19.20 -1.11 -3.84
C SER A 216 18.84 -1.35 -5.31
N GLU A 217 17.55 -1.31 -5.66
CA GLU A 217 17.06 -1.67 -7.00
C GLU A 217 16.66 -0.47 -7.87
N LEU A 218 16.39 0.70 -7.26
CA LEU A 218 15.81 1.86 -7.96
C LEU A 218 16.64 3.12 -7.75
N SER A 219 16.63 4.02 -8.75
CA SER A 219 17.48 5.21 -8.74
C SER A 219 16.71 6.52 -8.49
N SER A 220 15.39 6.48 -8.37
CA SER A 220 14.58 7.68 -8.10
C SER A 220 13.16 7.36 -7.62
N TRP A 221 12.48 8.36 -7.05
CA TRP A 221 11.03 8.30 -6.78
C TRP A 221 10.20 7.99 -8.04
N ARG A 222 10.63 8.47 -9.20
CA ARG A 222 9.96 8.17 -10.47
C ARG A 222 10.03 6.68 -10.76
N GLU A 223 11.22 6.07 -10.68
CA GLU A 223 11.38 4.64 -10.90
C GLU A 223 10.61 3.81 -9.86
N LEU A 224 10.59 4.23 -8.59
CA LEU A 224 9.73 3.61 -7.57
C LEU A 224 8.26 3.67 -7.96
N GLY A 225 7.77 4.81 -8.43
CA GLY A 225 6.39 4.95 -8.87
C GLY A 225 6.04 4.05 -10.04
N LEU A 226 6.91 3.94 -11.04
CA LEU A 226 6.72 3.06 -12.20
C LEU A 226 6.74 1.58 -11.78
N SER A 227 7.74 1.19 -10.99
CA SER A 227 7.89 -0.14 -10.40
C SER A 227 6.65 -0.56 -9.60
N TYR A 228 6.08 0.37 -8.82
CA TYR A 228 4.85 0.15 -8.07
C TYR A 228 3.65 -0.13 -8.99
N VAL A 229 3.48 0.65 -10.06
CA VAL A 229 2.36 0.45 -10.99
C VAL A 229 2.50 -0.85 -11.77
N ILE A 230 3.71 -1.25 -12.17
CA ILE A 230 3.95 -2.55 -12.81
C ILE A 230 3.54 -3.69 -11.86
N GLY A 231 4.04 -3.70 -10.62
CA GLY A 231 3.68 -4.76 -9.66
C GLY A 231 2.18 -4.78 -9.33
N ARG A 232 1.54 -3.60 -9.27
CA ARG A 232 0.08 -3.49 -9.12
C ARG A 232 -0.67 -4.10 -10.31
N SER A 233 -0.14 -3.94 -11.51
CA SER A 233 -0.68 -4.54 -12.74
C SER A 233 -0.62 -6.06 -12.68
N LEU A 234 0.51 -6.62 -12.24
CA LEU A 234 0.67 -8.07 -12.04
C LEU A 234 -0.28 -8.63 -10.98
N TRP A 235 -0.63 -7.83 -9.96
CA TRP A 235 -1.57 -8.24 -8.91
C TRP A 235 -3.04 -8.23 -9.36
N GLY A 236 -3.49 -7.14 -9.99
CA GLY A 236 -4.93 -6.90 -10.23
C GLY A 236 -5.37 -6.88 -11.70
N GLY A 237 -4.45 -7.01 -12.65
CA GLY A 237 -4.74 -6.94 -14.08
C GLY A 237 -5.42 -5.63 -14.47
N LYS A 238 -6.34 -5.65 -15.45
CA LYS A 238 -7.07 -4.44 -15.88
C LYS A 238 -8.00 -3.86 -14.81
N ARG A 239 -8.37 -4.64 -13.80
CA ARG A 239 -9.23 -4.18 -12.69
C ARG A 239 -8.46 -3.39 -11.64
N ALA A 240 -7.14 -3.27 -11.82
CA ALA A 240 -6.28 -2.52 -10.91
C ALA A 240 -6.37 -0.99 -11.09
N TYR A 241 -7.03 -0.44 -12.10
CA TYR A 241 -7.04 1.03 -12.32
C TYR A 241 -5.60 1.59 -12.42
N ASN A 242 -4.75 0.94 -13.23
CA ASN A 242 -3.31 1.24 -13.28
C ASN A 242 -3.03 2.68 -13.74
N SER A 243 -3.84 3.20 -14.66
CA SER A 243 -3.78 4.61 -15.09
C SER A 243 -4.03 5.60 -13.94
N VAL A 244 -5.00 5.33 -13.07
CA VAL A 244 -5.28 6.18 -11.89
C VAL A 244 -4.11 6.14 -10.91
N MET A 245 -3.48 4.97 -10.74
CA MET A 245 -2.29 4.86 -9.89
C MET A 245 -1.10 5.58 -10.50
N LYS A 246 -0.93 5.53 -11.82
CA LYS A 246 0.09 6.30 -12.54
C LYS A 246 -0.12 7.80 -12.38
N ASP A 247 -1.34 8.30 -12.50
CA ASP A 247 -1.66 9.71 -12.23
C ASP A 247 -1.33 10.10 -10.78
N THR A 248 -1.54 9.17 -9.84
CA THR A 248 -1.20 9.37 -8.43
C THR A 248 0.32 9.47 -8.25
N ALA A 249 1.10 8.61 -8.90
CA ALA A 249 2.56 8.68 -8.90
C ALA A 249 3.07 9.99 -9.50
N ASP A 250 2.51 10.42 -10.65
CA ASP A 250 2.89 11.68 -11.28
C ASP A 250 2.60 12.89 -10.38
N LYS A 251 1.44 12.90 -9.71
CA LYS A 251 1.11 13.94 -8.73
C LYS A 251 2.09 13.97 -7.56
N LEU A 252 2.48 12.81 -7.02
CA LEU A 252 3.47 12.75 -5.95
C LEU A 252 4.83 13.31 -6.39
N LEU A 253 5.19 13.24 -7.67
CA LEU A 253 6.47 13.80 -8.15
C LEU A 253 6.48 15.33 -8.27
N VAL A 254 5.32 16.00 -8.25
CA VAL A 254 5.22 17.44 -8.54
C VAL A 254 4.52 18.26 -7.47
N ASP A 255 3.68 17.65 -6.63
CA ASP A 255 2.99 18.36 -5.55
C ASP A 255 4.02 18.83 -4.50
N ALA A 256 4.10 20.13 -4.24
CA ALA A 256 5.05 20.73 -3.30
C ALA A 256 4.90 20.19 -1.85
N ASN A 257 3.74 19.64 -1.51
CA ASN A 257 3.51 19.00 -0.22
C ASN A 257 3.89 17.52 -0.20
N SER A 258 4.12 16.91 -1.36
CA SER A 258 4.47 15.49 -1.46
C SER A 258 5.78 15.19 -0.73
N PRO A 259 5.86 14.06 0.00
CA PRO A 259 7.13 13.62 0.58
C PRO A 259 8.20 13.36 -0.50
N TRP A 260 7.84 12.98 -1.73
CA TRP A 260 8.82 12.77 -2.82
C TRP A 260 9.46 14.07 -3.32
N VAL A 261 8.78 15.20 -3.13
CA VAL A 261 9.32 16.54 -3.47
C VAL A 261 10.11 17.11 -2.30
N LYS A 262 9.60 16.93 -1.07
CA LYS A 262 10.26 17.45 0.14
C LYS A 262 11.55 16.70 0.49
N TYR A 263 11.56 15.39 0.26
CA TYR A 263 12.68 14.52 0.59
C TYR A 263 13.22 13.92 -0.71
N PRO A 264 14.32 14.46 -1.26
CA PRO A 264 14.96 13.88 -2.45
C PRO A 264 15.32 12.41 -2.25
N TRP A 265 15.43 11.68 -3.36
CA TRP A 265 15.83 10.26 -3.35
C TRP A 265 17.17 10.08 -2.64
#